data_AF-H1LXM4-F1
#
_entry.id   AF-H1LXM4-F1
#
_cell.length_a   1.000
_cell.length_b   1.000
_cell.length_c   1.000
_cell.angle_alpha   90.00
_cell.angle_beta   90.00
_cell.angle_gamma   90.00
#
_symmetry.space_group_name_H-M   'P 1'
#
loop_
_entity.id
_entity.type
_entity.pdbx_description
1 polymer ?
#
loop_
_entity_poly.entity_id
_entity_poly.type
_entity_poly.pdbx_seq_one_letter_code
_entity_poly.pdbx_strand_id
1 'polypeptide(L)'
;MIYGNHLLKERAKKLEDMIRTEAVEFRDDGWKKYRMMQYAGANMEYTDSKGNIRVIETEPVLLDVFDEAIKPYILGKTPSLGSFRITEGEETLELIQNFNDNMLQLKIWNNREGRYRTISENEGLEEFKDINSFEELWEYMNKRNDEGVIYINELDIIGYDRTAQDAKFIYDYGNGESKEISESAISLFELFKDKYKDCS
;
A
#
# COMPACT_ATOMS: atom_id res chain seq x y z
N MET A 1 -35.71 0.15 -37.94
CA MET A 1 -35.84 0.56 -36.52
C MET A 1 -35.12 -0.38 -35.53
N ILE A 2 -34.76 -1.61 -35.91
CA ILE A 2 -34.15 -2.61 -35.01
C ILE A 2 -32.65 -2.34 -34.73
N TYR A 3 -31.90 -1.83 -35.72
CA TYR A 3 -30.45 -1.60 -35.61
C TYR A 3 -30.05 -0.49 -34.62
N GLY A 4 -30.82 0.61 -34.58
CA GLY A 4 -30.56 1.71 -33.63
C GLY A 4 -30.77 1.33 -32.17
N ASN A 5 -31.69 0.38 -31.90
CA ASN A 5 -31.99 -0.08 -30.55
C ASN A 5 -30.91 -1.03 -30.01
N HIS A 6 -30.24 -1.78 -30.90
CA HIS A 6 -29.08 -2.61 -30.55
C HIS A 6 -27.87 -1.75 -30.15
N LEU A 7 -27.53 -0.74 -30.97
CA LEU A 7 -26.43 0.19 -30.72
C LEU A 7 -26.59 0.98 -29.41
N LEU A 8 -27.81 1.36 -29.04
CA LEU A 8 -28.08 2.04 -27.77
C LEU A 8 -27.87 1.11 -26.57
N LYS A 9 -28.27 -0.16 -26.67
CA LYS A 9 -28.04 -1.16 -25.61
C LYS A 9 -26.56 -1.45 -25.41
N GLU A 10 -25.79 -1.58 -26.49
CA GLU A 10 -24.33 -1.79 -26.40
C GLU A 10 -23.62 -0.60 -25.75
N ARG A 11 -24.01 0.63 -26.11
CA ARG A 11 -23.46 1.85 -25.50
C ARG A 11 -23.82 1.98 -24.02
N ALA A 12 -25.06 1.66 -23.65
CA ALA A 12 -25.50 1.68 -22.26
C ALA A 12 -24.71 0.67 -21.41
N LYS A 13 -24.50 -0.55 -21.93
CA LYS A 13 -23.69 -1.57 -21.25
C LYS A 13 -22.24 -1.12 -21.08
N LYS A 14 -21.62 -0.58 -22.13
CA LYS A 14 -20.25 -0.06 -22.05
C LYS A 14 -20.11 1.05 -21.00
N LEU A 15 -21.11 1.94 -20.92
CA LEU A 15 -21.13 3.00 -19.92
C LEU A 15 -21.27 2.43 -18.49
N GLU A 16 -22.13 1.42 -18.30
CA GLU A 16 -22.26 0.74 -17.01
C GLU A 16 -20.94 0.07 -16.58
N ASP A 17 -20.27 -0.62 -17.50
CA ASP A 17 -18.99 -1.27 -17.25
C ASP A 17 -17.92 -0.22 -16.87
N MET A 18 -17.86 0.91 -17.57
CA MET A 18 -16.96 2.02 -17.24
C MET A 18 -17.21 2.60 -15.85
N ILE A 19 -18.48 2.90 -15.52
CA ILE A 19 -18.87 3.43 -14.21
C ILE A 19 -18.49 2.47 -13.07
N ARG A 20 -18.66 1.16 -13.30
CA ARG A 20 -18.24 0.14 -12.32
C ARG A 20 -16.72 0.11 -12.16
N THR A 21 -15.97 0.16 -13.25
CA THR A 21 -14.50 0.21 -13.21
C THR A 21 -14.01 1.42 -12.44
N GLU A 22 -14.51 2.61 -12.74
CA GLU A 22 -14.09 3.85 -12.05
C GLU A 22 -14.41 3.83 -10.56
N ALA A 23 -15.56 3.26 -10.17
CA ALA A 23 -15.91 3.09 -8.75
C ALA A 23 -14.97 2.11 -8.02
N VAL A 24 -14.49 1.07 -8.71
CA VAL A 24 -13.49 0.14 -8.17
C VAL A 24 -12.14 0.84 -8.04
N GLU A 25 -11.66 1.50 -9.09
CA GLU A 25 -10.40 2.24 -9.08
C GLU A 25 -10.38 3.33 -7.99
N PHE A 26 -11.49 4.02 -7.78
CA PHE A 26 -11.64 5.00 -6.70
C PHE A 26 -11.53 4.37 -5.31
N ARG A 27 -12.13 3.19 -5.09
CA ARG A 27 -11.99 2.46 -3.82
C ARG A 27 -10.54 2.01 -3.60
N ASP A 28 -9.93 1.45 -4.64
CA ASP A 28 -8.55 0.96 -4.59
C ASP A 28 -7.57 2.09 -4.28
N ASP A 29 -7.75 3.25 -4.93
CA ASP A 29 -6.94 4.45 -4.68
C ASP A 29 -7.11 4.96 -3.24
N GLY A 30 -8.35 5.04 -2.75
CA GLY A 30 -8.65 5.45 -1.38
C GLY A 30 -8.02 4.52 -0.35
N TRP A 31 -8.21 3.20 -0.49
CA TRP A 31 -7.60 2.21 0.40
C TRP A 31 -6.08 2.24 0.39
N LYS A 32 -5.48 2.42 -0.79
CA LYS A 32 -4.03 2.50 -0.92
C LYS A 32 -3.47 3.70 -0.17
N LYS A 33 -4.07 4.88 -0.35
CA LYS A 33 -3.67 6.08 0.39
C LYS A 33 -3.94 5.94 1.88
N TYR A 34 -5.06 5.33 2.27
CA TYR A 34 -5.36 5.08 3.68
C TYR A 34 -4.32 4.18 4.37
N ARG A 35 -3.86 3.12 3.70
CA ARG A 35 -2.74 2.30 4.20
C ARG A 35 -1.46 3.11 4.38
N MET A 36 -1.11 3.95 3.40
CA MET A 36 0.06 4.84 3.51
C MET A 36 -0.08 5.85 4.65
N MET A 37 -1.28 6.38 4.90
CA MET A 37 -1.59 7.22 6.04
C MET A 37 -1.29 6.49 7.36
N GLN A 38 -1.75 5.23 7.49
CA GLN A 38 -1.54 4.42 8.68
C GLN A 38 -0.06 4.07 8.91
N TYR A 39 0.67 3.72 7.84
CA TYR A 39 2.02 3.18 7.95
C TYR A 39 3.07 4.29 8.03
N ALA A 40 2.99 5.27 7.13
CA ALA A 40 3.98 6.33 6.97
C ALA A 40 3.59 7.63 7.70
N GLY A 41 2.59 7.59 8.59
CA GLY A 41 2.13 8.77 9.36
C GLY A 41 1.73 9.95 8.46
N ALA A 42 1.27 9.66 7.25
CA ALA A 42 0.86 10.66 6.27
C ALA A 42 -0.54 11.20 6.62
N ASN A 43 -0.92 12.32 6.02
CA ASN A 43 -2.27 12.90 6.10
C ASN A 43 -3.07 12.56 4.84
N MET A 44 -4.37 12.27 5.00
CA MET A 44 -5.25 11.95 3.88
C MET A 44 -6.48 12.86 3.85
N GLU A 45 -6.81 13.34 2.64
CA GLU A 45 -7.96 14.19 2.38
C GLU A 45 -8.76 13.66 1.18
N TYR A 46 -10.07 13.86 1.22
CA TYR A 46 -10.97 13.65 0.10
C TYR A 46 -11.56 14.98 -0.35
N THR A 47 -11.51 15.27 -1.66
CA THR A 47 -12.21 16.39 -2.28
C THR A 47 -13.40 15.87 -3.08
N ASP A 48 -14.62 16.30 -2.71
CA ASP A 48 -15.83 15.86 -3.39
C ASP A 48 -16.03 16.52 -4.77
N SER A 49 -17.06 16.08 -5.52
CA SER A 49 -17.37 16.62 -6.85
C SER A 49 -17.75 18.10 -6.87
N LYS A 50 -17.94 18.73 -5.71
CA LYS A 50 -18.28 20.15 -5.53
C LYS A 50 -17.08 20.95 -5.01
N GLY A 51 -15.95 20.31 -4.73
CA GLY A 51 -14.75 20.94 -4.18
C GLY A 51 -14.72 21.03 -2.65
N ASN A 52 -15.63 20.35 -1.93
CA ASN A 52 -15.56 20.30 -0.47
C ASN A 52 -14.50 19.30 -0.03
N ILE A 53 -13.69 19.67 0.96
CA ILE A 53 -12.61 18.84 1.49
C ILE A 53 -13.04 18.19 2.80
N ARG A 54 -12.76 16.90 2.95
CA ARG A 54 -12.95 16.11 4.16
C ARG A 54 -11.62 15.45 4.54
N VAL A 55 -11.15 15.68 5.76
CA VAL A 55 -9.99 14.96 6.31
C VAL A 55 -10.42 13.53 6.64
N ILE A 56 -9.58 12.56 6.29
CA ILE A 56 -9.80 11.14 6.54
C ILE A 56 -8.81 10.70 7.62
N GLU A 57 -9.32 10.40 8.82
CA GLU A 57 -8.47 9.97 9.95
C GLU A 57 -8.70 8.50 10.33
N THR A 58 -9.85 7.94 9.93
CA THR A 58 -10.26 6.59 10.32
C THR A 58 -10.93 5.85 9.18
N GLU A 59 -10.89 4.52 9.23
CA GLU A 59 -11.52 3.65 8.24
C GLU A 59 -13.03 3.91 8.10
N PRO A 60 -13.83 4.08 9.18
CA PRO A 60 -15.25 4.44 9.03
C PRO A 60 -15.47 5.72 8.21
N VAL A 61 -14.63 6.75 8.38
CA VAL A 61 -14.73 7.99 7.59
C VAL A 61 -14.42 7.73 6.11
N LEU A 62 -13.45 6.87 5.81
CA LEU A 62 -13.17 6.44 4.43
C LEU A 62 -14.35 5.67 3.81
N LEU A 63 -14.94 4.73 4.57
CA LEU A 63 -16.10 3.96 4.13
C LEU A 63 -17.31 4.85 3.86
N ASP A 64 -17.57 5.84 4.72
CA ASP A 64 -18.61 6.84 4.50
C ASP A 64 -18.37 7.62 3.20
N VAL A 65 -17.13 8.02 2.91
CA VAL A 65 -16.78 8.68 1.63
C VAL A 65 -17.09 7.77 0.44
N PHE A 66 -16.76 6.48 0.50
CA PHE A 66 -17.08 5.56 -0.59
C PHE A 66 -18.58 5.49 -0.84
N ASP A 67 -19.39 5.35 0.21
CA ASP A 67 -20.84 5.25 0.05
C ASP A 67 -21.47 6.56 -0.42
N GLU A 68 -21.00 7.69 0.08
CA GLU A 68 -21.45 9.03 -0.31
C GLU A 68 -21.05 9.42 -1.73
N ALA A 69 -19.87 9.01 -2.20
CA ALA A 69 -19.37 9.35 -3.54
C ALA A 69 -19.92 8.42 -4.62
N ILE A 70 -19.86 7.10 -4.38
CA ILE A 70 -20.12 6.09 -5.41
C ILE A 70 -21.61 6.02 -5.75
N LYS A 71 -22.49 6.05 -4.75
CA LYS A 71 -23.93 5.89 -4.99
C LYS A 71 -24.52 7.03 -5.86
N PRO A 72 -24.29 8.32 -5.57
CA PRO A 72 -24.72 9.40 -6.45
C PRO A 72 -24.08 9.35 -7.83
N TYR A 73 -22.80 8.96 -7.92
CA TYR A 73 -22.08 8.84 -9.19
C TYR A 73 -22.70 7.79 -10.11
N ILE A 74 -22.90 6.56 -9.61
CA ILE A 74 -23.54 5.47 -10.36
C ILE A 74 -24.96 5.85 -10.82
N LEU A 75 -25.68 6.63 -10.01
CA LEU A 75 -27.01 7.13 -10.34
C LEU A 75 -27.01 8.36 -11.27
N GLY A 76 -25.84 8.83 -11.73
CA GLY A 76 -25.69 10.00 -12.59
C GLY A 76 -26.07 11.32 -11.92
N LYS A 77 -26.07 11.38 -10.59
CA LYS A 77 -26.42 12.57 -9.81
C LYS A 77 -25.23 13.50 -9.56
N THR A 78 -24.01 12.97 -9.66
CA THR A 78 -22.77 13.73 -9.60
C THR A 78 -21.94 13.48 -10.85
N PRO A 79 -21.18 14.47 -11.34
CA PRO A 79 -20.38 14.32 -12.55
C PRO A 79 -19.05 13.57 -12.32
N SER A 80 -18.64 13.37 -11.06
CA SER A 80 -17.40 12.68 -10.69
C SER A 80 -17.50 12.07 -9.28
N LEU A 81 -16.57 11.17 -8.97
CA LEU A 81 -16.36 10.57 -7.66
C LEU A 81 -15.59 11.49 -6.69
N GLY A 82 -15.04 12.60 -7.16
CA GLY A 82 -14.05 13.39 -6.42
C GLY A 82 -12.64 12.78 -6.51
N SER A 83 -11.77 13.12 -5.59
CA SER A 83 -10.41 12.58 -5.54
C SER A 83 -9.83 12.54 -4.13
N PHE A 84 -8.93 11.58 -3.90
CA PHE A 84 -8.14 11.51 -2.69
C PHE A 84 -6.78 12.17 -2.89
N ARG A 85 -6.33 12.86 -1.85
CA ARG A 85 -4.98 13.40 -1.75
C ARG A 85 -4.30 12.83 -0.51
N ILE A 86 -3.02 12.54 -0.63
CA ILE A 86 -2.16 12.15 0.49
C ILE A 86 -0.95 13.08 0.53
N THR A 87 -0.55 13.48 1.72
CA THR A 87 0.58 14.39 1.96
C THR A 87 1.35 13.96 3.20
N GLU A 88 2.58 14.44 3.35
CA GLU A 88 3.37 14.22 4.56
C GLU A 88 2.63 14.69 5.82
N GLY A 89 2.75 13.90 6.88
CA GLY A 89 2.37 14.29 8.24
C GLY A 89 3.60 14.56 9.09
N GLU A 90 3.37 14.85 10.37
CA GLU A 90 4.42 15.30 11.29
C GLU A 90 5.51 14.23 11.50
N GLU A 91 5.13 12.96 11.55
CA GLU A 91 6.04 11.84 11.81
C GLU A 91 6.58 11.17 10.53
N THR A 92 6.16 11.61 9.34
CA THR A 92 6.41 10.86 8.10
C THR A 92 7.89 10.59 7.83
N LEU A 93 8.75 11.60 8.03
CA LEU A 93 10.19 11.43 7.80
C LEU A 93 10.87 10.53 8.84
N GLU A 94 10.43 10.55 10.10
CA GLU A 94 10.96 9.63 11.11
C GLU A 94 10.59 8.19 10.78
N LEU A 95 9.33 7.96 10.38
CA LEU A 95 8.85 6.63 10.01
C LEU A 95 9.53 6.11 8.74
N ILE A 96 9.81 6.97 7.76
CA ILE A 96 10.59 6.60 6.57
C ILE A 96 12.03 6.20 6.96
N GLN A 97 12.67 6.94 7.87
CA GLN A 97 14.01 6.59 8.32
C GLN A 97 14.01 5.21 9.01
N ASN A 98 13.01 4.92 9.84
CA ASN A 98 12.89 3.62 10.48
C ASN A 98 12.62 2.49 9.46
N PHE A 99 11.76 2.76 8.48
CA PHE A 99 11.54 1.85 7.35
C PHE A 99 12.83 1.56 6.57
N ASN A 100 13.65 2.58 6.30
CA ASN A 100 14.95 2.41 5.65
C ASN A 100 15.89 1.54 6.48
N ASP A 101 16.04 1.85 7.77
CA ASP A 101 16.87 1.08 8.70
C ASP A 101 16.46 -0.41 8.67
N ASN A 102 15.15 -0.67 8.77
CA ASN A 102 14.59 -2.02 8.76
C ASN A 102 14.79 -2.74 7.42
N MET A 103 14.45 -2.10 6.29
CA MET A 103 14.59 -2.71 4.96
C MET A 103 16.04 -3.03 4.59
N LEU A 104 17.01 -2.23 5.06
CA LEU A 104 18.43 -2.47 4.81
C LEU A 104 19.03 -3.56 5.68
N GLN A 105 18.63 -3.64 6.96
CA GLN A 105 19.33 -4.44 7.96
C GLN A 105 18.60 -5.73 8.35
N LEU A 106 17.27 -5.79 8.23
CA LEU A 106 16.53 -7.02 8.46
C LEU A 106 16.82 -8.03 7.36
N LYS A 107 17.13 -9.25 7.80
CA LYS A 107 17.35 -10.38 6.90
C LYS A 107 16.47 -11.54 7.30
N ILE A 108 15.91 -12.19 6.30
CA ILE A 108 15.08 -13.38 6.43
C ILE A 108 15.87 -14.61 6.03
N TRP A 109 15.71 -15.70 6.78
CA TRP A 109 16.28 -16.99 6.43
C TRP A 109 15.58 -17.57 5.20
N ASN A 110 16.31 -17.70 4.10
CA ASN A 110 15.79 -18.34 2.90
C ASN A 110 16.05 -19.85 2.94
N ASN A 111 15.00 -20.63 3.13
CA ASN A 111 15.08 -22.09 3.23
C ASN A 111 15.61 -22.78 1.97
N ARG A 112 15.38 -22.20 0.78
CA ARG A 112 15.80 -22.79 -0.50
C ARG A 112 17.30 -22.66 -0.71
N GLU A 113 17.87 -21.55 -0.29
CA GLU A 113 19.30 -21.28 -0.45
C GLU A 113 20.13 -21.63 0.80
N GLY A 114 19.49 -21.82 1.95
CA GLY A 114 20.17 -22.13 3.22
C GLY A 114 21.02 -20.96 3.73
N ARG A 115 20.55 -19.72 3.55
CA ARG A 115 21.23 -18.50 4.02
C ARG A 115 20.25 -17.35 4.23
N TYR A 116 20.69 -16.33 4.98
CA TYR A 116 19.97 -15.08 5.14
C TYR A 116 20.01 -14.22 3.87
N ARG A 117 18.88 -13.57 3.58
CA ARG A 117 18.62 -12.67 2.44
C ARG A 117 17.99 -11.38 2.94
N THR A 118 18.16 -10.27 2.21
CA THR A 118 17.42 -9.05 2.52
C THR A 118 15.92 -9.27 2.27
N ILE A 119 15.06 -8.44 2.86
CA ILE A 119 13.62 -8.46 2.59
C ILE A 119 13.36 -8.32 1.09
N SER A 120 13.96 -7.32 0.43
CA SER A 120 13.79 -7.12 -1.01
C SER A 120 14.15 -8.34 -1.84
N GLU A 121 15.29 -8.98 -1.56
CA GLU A 121 15.70 -10.18 -2.31
C GLU A 121 14.72 -11.33 -2.12
N ASN A 122 14.20 -11.51 -0.90
CA ASN A 122 13.29 -12.60 -0.59
C ASN A 122 11.89 -12.40 -1.18
N GLU A 123 11.38 -11.17 -1.13
CA GLU A 123 10.05 -10.80 -1.64
C GLU A 123 10.04 -10.44 -3.14
N GLY A 124 11.18 -10.64 -3.84
CA GLY A 124 11.28 -10.40 -5.28
C GLY A 124 11.20 -8.93 -5.68
N LEU A 125 11.61 -8.03 -4.79
CA LEU A 125 11.70 -6.59 -5.04
C LEU A 125 13.06 -6.24 -5.65
N GLU A 126 13.17 -5.04 -6.21
CA GLU A 126 14.48 -4.48 -6.57
C GLU A 126 15.37 -4.29 -5.32
N GLU A 127 16.68 -4.22 -5.53
CA GLU A 127 17.64 -3.89 -4.47
C GLU A 127 17.22 -2.60 -3.76
N PHE A 128 16.99 -2.69 -2.46
CA PHE A 128 16.50 -1.58 -1.66
C PHE A 128 17.54 -0.46 -1.58
N LYS A 129 17.08 0.78 -1.63
CA LYS A 129 17.87 1.99 -1.44
C LYS A 129 17.12 2.93 -0.51
N ASP A 130 17.85 3.73 0.23
CA ASP A 130 17.26 4.73 1.13
C ASP A 130 16.25 5.62 0.40
N ILE A 131 15.09 5.73 1.01
CA ILE A 131 14.00 6.60 0.59
C ILE A 131 14.11 7.90 1.38
N ASN A 132 14.19 9.04 0.68
CA ASN A 132 14.50 10.34 1.27
C ASN A 132 13.29 11.29 1.33
N SER A 133 12.15 10.87 0.78
CA SER A 133 10.92 11.66 0.77
C SER A 133 9.69 10.76 0.72
N PHE A 134 8.52 11.33 1.06
CA PHE A 134 7.27 10.60 0.91
C PHE A 134 6.91 10.32 -0.56
N GLU A 135 7.33 11.17 -1.50
CA GLU A 135 7.12 10.93 -2.92
C GLU A 135 7.90 9.70 -3.41
N GLU A 136 9.18 9.58 -3.02
CA GLU A 136 9.98 8.37 -3.28
C GLU A 136 9.36 7.14 -2.64
N LEU A 137 8.84 7.26 -1.41
CA LEU A 137 8.13 6.17 -0.74
C LEU A 137 6.88 5.74 -1.52
N TRP A 138 6.07 6.71 -1.92
CA TRP A 138 4.87 6.46 -2.68
C TRP A 138 5.19 5.76 -3.99
N GLU A 139 6.19 6.24 -4.74
CA GLU A 139 6.66 5.59 -5.96
C GLU A 139 7.12 4.15 -5.71
N TYR A 140 7.96 3.94 -4.68
CA TYR A 140 8.44 2.62 -4.30
C TYR A 140 7.29 1.64 -4.00
N MET A 141 6.33 2.05 -3.17
CA MET A 141 5.14 1.25 -2.82
C MET A 141 4.19 0.98 -4.03
N ASN A 142 4.33 1.76 -5.10
CA ASN A 142 3.58 1.62 -6.35
C ASN A 142 4.28 0.77 -7.41
N LYS A 143 5.56 0.41 -7.22
CA LYS A 143 6.27 -0.50 -8.12
C LYS A 143 5.65 -1.89 -8.12
N ARG A 144 5.96 -2.65 -9.16
CA ARG A 144 5.56 -4.05 -9.32
C ARG A 144 6.78 -4.93 -9.46
N ASN A 145 6.72 -6.13 -8.89
CA ASN A 145 7.74 -7.15 -9.12
C ASN A 145 7.51 -7.84 -10.48
N ASP A 146 8.37 -8.81 -10.80
CA ASP A 146 8.31 -9.56 -12.06
C ASP A 146 7.02 -10.40 -12.20
N GLU A 147 6.35 -10.70 -11.09
CA GLU A 147 5.03 -11.36 -11.06
C GLU A 147 3.86 -10.38 -11.25
N GLY A 148 4.15 -9.09 -11.33
CA GLY A 148 3.17 -8.02 -11.51
C GLY A 148 2.44 -7.63 -10.23
N VAL A 149 2.86 -8.09 -9.06
CA VAL A 149 2.29 -7.73 -7.76
C VAL A 149 2.91 -6.42 -7.27
N ILE A 150 2.08 -5.55 -6.68
CA ILE A 150 2.54 -4.26 -6.18
C ILE A 150 3.33 -4.41 -4.87
N TYR A 151 4.40 -3.63 -4.70
CA TYR A 151 5.32 -3.76 -3.56
C TYR A 151 4.63 -3.63 -2.20
N ILE A 152 3.67 -2.69 -2.06
CA ILE A 152 2.89 -2.55 -0.82
C ILE A 152 2.13 -3.83 -0.44
N ASN A 153 1.77 -4.68 -1.41
CA ASN A 153 1.10 -5.95 -1.14
C ASN A 153 2.10 -7.07 -0.86
N GLU A 154 3.27 -7.08 -1.52
CA GLU A 154 4.34 -8.03 -1.18
C GLU A 154 4.87 -7.80 0.24
N LEU A 155 5.00 -6.54 0.64
CA LEU A 155 5.47 -6.17 1.97
C LEU A 155 4.37 -6.22 3.05
N ASP A 156 3.10 -6.47 2.69
CA ASP A 156 1.98 -6.43 3.64
C ASP A 156 2.23 -7.38 4.82
N ILE A 157 2.74 -8.58 4.53
CA ILE A 157 3.21 -9.57 5.51
C ILE A 157 4.43 -10.31 4.96
N ILE A 158 5.60 -10.10 5.57
CA ILE A 158 6.87 -10.76 5.23
C ILE A 158 7.06 -12.01 6.08
N GLY A 159 7.62 -13.06 5.48
CA GLY A 159 7.96 -14.31 6.17
C GLY A 159 6.98 -15.45 5.97
N TYR A 160 5.88 -15.24 5.25
CA TYR A 160 4.93 -16.30 4.95
C TYR A 160 5.24 -16.97 3.60
N ASP A 161 6.29 -17.80 3.54
CA ASP A 161 6.73 -18.49 2.31
C ASP A 161 5.84 -19.69 1.91
N ARG A 162 4.65 -19.81 2.51
CA ARG A 162 3.67 -20.91 2.35
C ARG A 162 4.22 -22.30 2.74
N THR A 163 5.37 -22.39 3.40
CA THR A 163 5.95 -23.68 3.83
C THR A 163 5.43 -24.18 5.18
N ALA A 164 4.50 -23.45 5.81
CA ALA A 164 3.99 -23.69 7.16
C ALA A 164 5.08 -23.70 8.26
N GLN A 165 6.28 -23.20 7.93
CA GLN A 165 7.36 -22.96 8.87
C GLN A 165 7.38 -21.48 9.21
N ASP A 166 7.67 -21.18 10.48
CA ASP A 166 7.90 -19.82 10.93
C ASP A 166 9.16 -19.26 10.24
N ALA A 167 9.07 -18.04 9.72
CA ALA A 167 10.25 -17.36 9.23
C ALA A 167 11.20 -17.06 10.38
N LYS A 168 12.48 -16.97 10.04
CA LYS A 168 13.54 -16.57 10.97
C LYS A 168 14.14 -15.28 10.49
N PHE A 169 14.22 -14.33 11.38
CA PHE A 169 14.75 -13.02 11.08
C PHE A 169 15.98 -12.73 11.93
N ILE A 170 16.92 -12.01 11.32
CA ILE A 170 18.01 -11.35 12.04
C ILE A 170 18.02 -9.87 11.68
N TYR A 171 18.51 -9.07 12.60
CA TYR A 171 18.99 -7.73 12.33
C TYR A 171 20.51 -7.78 12.18
N ASP A 172 21.04 -7.45 11.01
CA ASP A 172 22.47 -7.37 10.74
C ASP A 172 22.96 -5.93 10.99
N TYR A 173 23.98 -5.73 11.82
CA TYR A 173 24.50 -4.39 12.09
C TYR A 173 25.57 -3.95 11.07
N GLY A 174 25.97 -4.83 10.15
CA GLY A 174 26.98 -4.56 9.12
C GLY A 174 28.43 -4.54 9.62
N ASN A 175 28.65 -4.71 10.94
CA ASN A 175 29.96 -4.81 11.59
C ASN A 175 30.37 -6.28 11.88
N GLY A 176 29.62 -7.25 11.37
CA GLY A 176 29.79 -8.68 11.65
C GLY A 176 28.99 -9.18 12.85
N GLU A 177 28.34 -8.29 13.60
CA GLU A 177 27.39 -8.64 14.65
C GLU A 177 25.98 -8.71 14.04
N SER A 178 25.18 -9.64 14.56
CA SER A 178 23.76 -9.74 14.22
C SER A 178 22.97 -10.14 15.44
N LYS A 179 21.68 -9.84 15.42
CA LYS A 179 20.73 -10.18 16.46
C LYS A 179 19.57 -10.98 15.89
N GLU A 180 19.16 -12.04 16.57
CA GLU A 180 17.91 -12.75 16.24
C GLU A 180 16.68 -11.92 16.64
N ILE A 181 15.69 -11.87 15.74
CA ILE A 181 14.41 -11.21 15.98
C ILE A 181 13.38 -12.28 16.34
N SER A 182 12.66 -12.06 17.44
CA SER A 182 11.69 -13.03 17.99
C SER A 182 10.31 -13.00 17.30
N GLU A 183 10.28 -12.61 16.03
CA GLU A 183 9.07 -12.55 15.21
C GLU A 183 9.11 -13.65 14.15
N SER A 184 7.96 -14.29 13.91
CA SER A 184 7.80 -15.29 12.86
C SER A 184 7.29 -14.71 11.53
N ALA A 185 6.83 -13.46 11.56
CA ALA A 185 6.41 -12.66 10.41
C ALA A 185 6.56 -11.18 10.77
N ILE A 186 6.80 -10.33 9.78
CA ILE A 186 6.90 -8.89 9.96
C ILE A 186 5.94 -8.22 8.97
N SER A 187 5.00 -7.44 9.48
CA SER A 187 4.06 -6.68 8.69
C SER A 187 4.67 -5.38 8.17
N LEU A 188 4.08 -4.83 7.11
CA LEU A 188 4.49 -3.50 6.61
C LEU A 188 4.40 -2.43 7.70
N PHE A 189 3.38 -2.48 8.55
CA PHE A 189 3.21 -1.54 9.66
C PHE A 189 4.41 -1.57 10.62
N GLU A 190 4.89 -2.76 10.97
CA GLU A 190 6.04 -2.95 11.87
C GLU A 190 7.34 -2.47 11.24
N LEU A 191 7.52 -2.59 9.92
CA LEU A 191 8.68 -2.01 9.23
C LEU A 191 8.77 -0.49 9.42
N PHE A 192 7.64 0.22 9.54
CA PHE A 192 7.65 1.66 9.83
C PHE A 192 7.74 1.98 11.31
N LYS A 193 7.13 1.17 12.18
CA LYS A 193 6.91 1.54 13.59
C LYS A 193 7.93 0.94 14.56
N ASP A 194 8.40 -0.28 14.30
CA ASP A 194 9.26 -0.99 15.22
C ASP A 194 10.72 -0.70 14.94
N LYS A 195 11.46 -0.32 15.98
CA LYS A 195 12.90 -0.07 15.92
C LYS A 195 13.63 -1.38 16.21
N TYR A 196 13.68 -2.30 15.24
CA TYR A 196 14.25 -3.65 15.43
C TYR A 196 15.72 -3.67 15.89
N LYS A 197 16.47 -2.60 15.59
CA LYS A 197 17.82 -2.36 16.11
C LYS A 197 17.90 -2.23 17.64
N ASP A 198 16.82 -1.76 18.25
CA ASP A 198 16.73 -1.44 19.69
C ASP A 198 15.92 -2.47 20.49
N CYS A 199 15.21 -3.38 19.81
CA CYS A 199 14.48 -4.46 20.48
C CYS A 199 15.45 -5.25 21.36
N SER A 200 15.00 -5.74 22.52
CA SER A 200 15.78 -6.54 23.48
C SER A 200 15.58 -8.02 23.24
#